data_AF-A0AAW8KVV8-F1
#
_entry.id   AF-A0AAW8KVV8-F1
#
_cell.length_a   1.000
_cell.length_b   1.000
_cell.length_c   1.000
_cell.angle_alpha   90.00
_cell.angle_beta   90.00
_cell.angle_gamma   90.00
#
_symmetry.space_group_name_H-M   'P 1'
#
loop_
_entity.id
_entity.type
_entity.pdbx_description
1 polymer ?
#
loop_
_entity_poly.entity_id
_entity_poly.type
_entity_poly.pdbx_seq_one_letter_code
_entity_poly.pdbx_strand_id
1 'polypeptide(L)'
;AQVTDSAPSMGAYMTGVKMKNEVISMQTGTIAVEPNQTGNHQCGTNPQIQNKQDTQTLLELAKARGWGTGVVTTTRITHATPASTYAHICHRDAENDIASQLVPSSQGDIYQRYNVKLKDGVDVILGGGKRQFLPKDQGGERIDQRNLIAEMQQAGYRMVYDQTQLSQMKLGKITLNIKK
;
A
#
# COMPACT_ATOMS: atom_id res chain seq x y z
N ALA A 1 -20.21 -0.52 8.30
CA ALA A 1 -21.41 0.28 8.65
C ALA A 1 -22.47 0.10 7.56
N GLN A 2 -23.67 0.68 7.70
CA GLN A 2 -24.64 0.72 6.59
C GLN A 2 -24.12 1.61 5.44
N VAL A 3 -23.49 2.73 5.77
CA VAL A 3 -22.78 3.60 4.82
C VAL A 3 -21.29 3.28 4.89
N THR A 4 -20.74 2.78 3.79
CA THR A 4 -19.34 2.34 3.68
C THR A 4 -18.42 3.52 3.34
N ASP A 5 -17.18 3.50 3.85
CA ASP A 5 -16.11 4.39 3.36
C ASP A 5 -15.30 3.71 2.23
N SER A 6 -14.23 4.36 1.77
CA SER A 6 -13.42 3.93 0.63
C SER A 6 -12.63 2.65 0.88
N ALA A 7 -12.19 2.41 2.11
CA ALA A 7 -11.35 1.26 2.45
C ALA A 7 -12.11 -0.09 2.30
N PRO A 8 -13.20 -0.36 3.04
CA PRO A 8 -13.95 -1.59 2.90
C PRO A 8 -14.66 -1.75 1.55
N SER A 9 -15.01 -0.66 0.87
CA SER A 9 -15.66 -0.73 -0.44
C SER A 9 -14.68 -1.22 -1.51
N MET A 10 -13.50 -0.61 -1.62
CA MET A 10 -12.49 -1.08 -2.57
C MET A 10 -11.89 -2.43 -2.13
N GLY A 11 -11.72 -2.65 -0.83
CA GLY A 11 -11.32 -3.95 -0.28
C GLY A 11 -12.28 -5.07 -0.70
N ALA A 12 -13.60 -4.83 -0.65
CA ALA A 12 -14.57 -5.81 -1.12
C ALA A 12 -14.46 -6.09 -2.63
N TYR A 13 -14.27 -5.05 -3.47
CA TYR A 13 -14.06 -5.24 -4.91
C TYR A 13 -12.76 -5.98 -5.24
N MET A 14 -11.71 -5.77 -4.46
CA MET A 14 -10.39 -6.37 -4.71
C MET A 14 -10.24 -7.77 -4.12
N THR A 15 -11.06 -8.16 -3.14
CA THR A 15 -10.83 -9.40 -2.38
C THR A 15 -12.05 -10.31 -2.35
N GLY A 16 -13.24 -9.82 -2.72
CA GLY A 16 -14.51 -10.53 -2.58
C GLY A 16 -15.03 -10.61 -1.14
N VAL A 17 -14.33 -10.02 -0.15
CA VAL A 17 -14.68 -10.09 1.26
C VAL A 17 -15.13 -8.72 1.77
N LYS A 18 -16.31 -8.65 2.40
CA LYS A 18 -16.74 -7.42 3.10
C LYS A 18 -15.99 -7.25 4.42
N MET A 19 -15.63 -6.02 4.73
CA MET A 19 -14.89 -5.66 5.94
C MET A 19 -15.49 -4.42 6.62
N LYS A 20 -15.02 -4.12 7.83
CA LYS A 20 -15.47 -2.94 8.58
C LYS A 20 -14.84 -1.67 8.02
N ASN A 21 -15.47 -0.52 8.29
CA ASN A 21 -14.93 0.78 7.91
C ASN A 21 -13.49 0.95 8.41
N GLU A 22 -12.71 1.73 7.67
CA GLU A 22 -11.28 2.01 7.90
C GLU A 22 -10.33 0.82 7.68
N VAL A 23 -10.82 -0.42 7.62
CA VAL A 23 -10.01 -1.64 7.41
C VAL A 23 -9.73 -1.85 5.92
N ILE A 24 -8.49 -2.20 5.58
CA ILE A 24 -8.03 -2.45 4.21
C ILE A 24 -7.62 -3.91 4.04
N SER A 25 -8.31 -4.63 3.17
CA SER A 25 -7.98 -6.00 2.72
C SER A 25 -7.72 -7.01 3.86
N MET A 26 -8.47 -6.90 4.96
CA MET A 26 -8.45 -7.87 6.06
C MET A 26 -9.77 -8.65 6.14
N GLN A 27 -9.75 -9.79 6.83
CA GLN A 27 -10.95 -10.59 7.12
C GLN A 27 -11.97 -9.83 7.99
N THR A 28 -13.24 -10.24 7.92
CA THR A 28 -14.40 -9.55 8.55
C THR A 28 -14.29 -9.42 10.08
N GLY A 29 -13.45 -10.22 10.74
CA GLY A 29 -13.20 -10.15 12.18
C GLY A 29 -12.39 -8.92 12.63
N THR A 30 -11.65 -8.29 11.72
CA THR A 30 -10.78 -7.16 12.03
C THR A 30 -11.58 -5.90 12.37
N ILE A 31 -11.15 -5.21 13.42
CA ILE A 31 -11.66 -3.89 13.81
C ILE A 31 -10.52 -2.90 13.72
N ALA A 32 -10.78 -1.76 13.07
CA ALA A 32 -9.83 -0.67 12.99
C ALA A 32 -9.60 -0.05 14.36
N VAL A 33 -8.33 0.21 14.66
CA VAL A 33 -7.89 0.96 15.84
C VAL A 33 -7.03 2.10 15.32
N GLU A 34 -7.25 3.29 15.86
CA GLU A 34 -6.49 4.49 15.49
C GLU A 34 -4.99 4.21 15.53
N PRO A 35 -4.23 4.57 14.47
CA PRO A 35 -2.78 4.42 14.46
C PRO A 35 -2.17 5.17 15.64
N ASN A 36 -1.19 4.57 16.29
CA ASN A 36 -0.48 5.25 17.36
C ASN A 36 0.44 6.37 16.81
N GLN A 37 0.99 7.20 17.68
CA GLN A 37 1.87 8.31 17.27
C GLN A 37 3.15 7.85 16.54
N THR A 38 3.52 6.57 16.67
CA THR A 38 4.61 5.95 15.91
C THR A 38 4.18 5.44 14.53
N GLY A 39 2.93 5.64 14.13
CA GLY A 39 2.38 5.24 12.84
C GLY A 39 2.13 3.73 12.70
N ASN A 40 2.41 2.94 13.74
CA ASN A 40 2.21 1.49 13.71
C ASN A 40 0.71 1.19 13.74
N HIS A 41 0.24 0.43 12.75
CA HIS A 41 -1.12 -0.08 12.79
C HIS A 41 -1.26 -1.15 13.89
N GLN A 42 -2.33 -1.03 14.68
CA GLN A 42 -2.77 -2.09 15.58
C GLN A 42 -4.15 -2.56 15.15
N CYS A 43 -4.39 -3.84 15.31
CA CYS A 43 -5.64 -4.46 14.90
C CYS A 43 -6.46 -4.79 16.14
N GLY A 44 -7.67 -4.24 16.23
CA GLY A 44 -8.70 -4.75 17.10
C GLY A 44 -9.30 -6.04 16.52
N THR A 45 -10.03 -6.78 17.34
CA THR A 45 -10.83 -7.93 16.88
C THR A 45 -12.22 -7.87 17.42
N ASN A 46 -13.15 -8.33 16.59
CA ASN A 46 -14.50 -8.62 17.01
C ASN A 46 -14.46 -9.74 18.07
N PRO A 47 -15.08 -9.56 19.26
CA PRO A 47 -15.14 -10.61 20.28
C PRO A 47 -15.69 -11.94 19.76
N GLN A 48 -16.65 -11.89 18.83
CA GLN A 48 -17.26 -13.07 18.22
C GLN A 48 -16.44 -13.68 17.07
N ILE A 49 -15.60 -12.89 16.40
CA ILE A 49 -14.79 -13.33 15.26
C ILE A 49 -13.38 -12.73 15.40
N GLN A 50 -12.47 -13.50 16.00
CA GLN A 50 -11.10 -13.04 16.30
C GLN A 50 -10.14 -13.15 15.11
N ASN A 51 -10.65 -13.20 13.88
CA ASN A 51 -9.84 -13.37 12.68
C ASN A 51 -9.24 -12.02 12.23
N LYS A 52 -7.91 -11.91 12.30
CA LYS A 52 -7.09 -10.76 11.84
C LYS A 52 -6.27 -11.08 10.59
N GLN A 53 -6.61 -12.14 9.88
CA GLN A 53 -5.84 -12.53 8.71
C GLN A 53 -6.09 -11.57 7.55
N ASP A 54 -5.10 -11.48 6.67
CA ASP A 54 -5.23 -10.83 5.37
C ASP A 54 -6.29 -11.53 4.53
N THR A 55 -6.91 -10.80 3.59
CA THR A 55 -7.66 -11.39 2.50
C THR A 55 -6.99 -11.08 1.17
N GLN A 56 -6.80 -12.11 0.35
CA GLN A 56 -5.98 -12.01 -0.85
C GLN A 56 -6.61 -11.02 -1.86
N THR A 57 -5.79 -10.15 -2.45
CA THR A 57 -6.26 -9.18 -3.44
C THR A 57 -6.18 -9.73 -4.88
N LEU A 58 -6.95 -9.15 -5.80
CA LEU A 58 -6.83 -9.43 -7.24
C LEU A 58 -5.43 -9.11 -7.79
N LEU A 59 -4.74 -8.11 -7.24
CA LEU A 59 -3.38 -7.76 -7.65
C LEU A 59 -2.39 -8.87 -7.27
N GLU A 60 -2.51 -9.42 -6.07
CA GLU A 60 -1.72 -10.57 -5.62
C GLU A 60 -2.02 -11.82 -6.43
N LEU A 61 -3.28 -12.05 -6.75
CA LEU A 61 -3.71 -13.13 -7.64
C LEU A 61 -3.13 -13.00 -9.05
N ALA A 62 -2.97 -11.77 -9.55
CA ALA A 62 -2.31 -11.48 -10.82
C ALA A 62 -0.80 -11.75 -10.74
N LYS A 63 -0.10 -11.25 -9.70
CA LYS A 63 1.32 -11.57 -9.46
C LYS A 63 1.56 -13.06 -9.30
N ALA A 64 0.67 -13.78 -8.60
CA ALA A 64 0.74 -15.22 -8.44
C ALA A 64 0.77 -15.95 -9.79
N ARG A 65 -0.04 -15.48 -10.75
CA ARG A 65 -0.12 -15.99 -12.13
C ARG A 65 0.96 -15.46 -13.09
N GLY A 66 1.86 -14.59 -12.63
CA GLY A 66 2.91 -14.00 -13.46
C GLY A 66 2.39 -12.93 -14.43
N TRP A 67 1.25 -12.31 -14.12
CA TRP A 67 0.70 -11.21 -14.91
C TRP A 67 1.30 -9.87 -14.49
N GLY A 68 1.31 -8.92 -15.42
CA GLY A 68 1.64 -7.53 -15.13
C GLY A 68 0.59 -6.89 -14.22
N THR A 69 1.05 -6.04 -13.33
CA THR A 69 0.24 -5.38 -12.30
C THR A 69 0.52 -3.89 -12.25
N GLY A 70 -0.50 -3.11 -11.93
CA GLY A 70 -0.34 -1.68 -11.81
C GLY A 70 -1.38 -1.03 -10.91
N VAL A 71 -0.96 0.05 -10.27
CA VAL A 71 -1.79 0.91 -9.41
C VAL A 71 -1.64 2.34 -9.91
N VAL A 72 -2.72 2.89 -10.47
CA VAL A 72 -2.75 4.24 -11.04
C VAL A 72 -3.88 5.03 -10.41
N THR A 73 -3.58 6.22 -9.91
CA THR A 73 -4.54 7.07 -9.21
C THR A 73 -4.18 8.55 -9.32
N THR A 74 -5.15 9.42 -9.14
CA THR A 74 -4.93 10.87 -8.92
C THR A 74 -4.75 11.22 -7.44
N THR A 75 -5.00 10.26 -6.54
CA THR A 75 -4.83 10.43 -5.09
C THR A 75 -3.42 10.07 -4.64
N ARG A 76 -3.17 10.00 -3.33
CA ARG A 76 -1.94 9.39 -2.80
C ARG A 76 -1.97 7.89 -3.07
N ILE A 77 -0.86 7.29 -3.47
CA ILE A 77 -0.75 5.81 -3.66
C ILE A 77 -1.09 5.04 -2.37
N THR A 78 -0.91 5.67 -1.22
CA THR A 78 -1.22 5.17 0.11
C THR A 78 -2.65 5.43 0.57
N HIS A 79 -3.46 6.16 -0.21
CA HIS A 79 -4.86 6.37 0.10
C HIS A 79 -5.66 5.07 0.05
N ALA A 80 -6.79 4.99 0.74
CA ALA A 80 -7.57 3.76 0.92
C ALA A 80 -7.86 2.99 -0.38
N THR A 81 -8.29 3.68 -1.44
CA THR A 81 -8.65 3.05 -2.72
C THR A 81 -7.45 2.36 -3.39
N PRO A 82 -6.33 3.04 -3.71
CA PRO A 82 -5.16 2.34 -4.27
C PRO A 82 -4.54 1.34 -3.27
N ALA A 83 -4.49 1.66 -1.98
CA ALA A 83 -3.95 0.77 -0.95
C ALA A 83 -4.68 -0.58 -0.88
N SER A 84 -6.01 -0.59 -1.05
CA SER A 84 -6.81 -1.83 -1.07
C SER A 84 -6.50 -2.79 -2.21
N THR A 85 -5.64 -2.39 -3.15
CA THR A 85 -5.16 -3.29 -4.21
C THR A 85 -3.94 -4.10 -3.78
N TYR A 86 -3.13 -3.61 -2.85
CA TYR A 86 -1.81 -4.19 -2.55
C TYR A 86 -1.47 -4.28 -1.06
N ALA A 87 -2.24 -3.65 -0.18
CA ALA A 87 -1.96 -3.59 1.24
C ALA A 87 -3.03 -4.30 2.06
N HIS A 88 -2.62 -4.77 3.23
CA HIS A 88 -3.42 -5.32 4.32
C HIS A 88 -3.14 -4.48 5.57
N ILE A 89 -4.10 -3.63 5.96
CA ILE A 89 -3.89 -2.72 7.08
C ILE A 89 -5.16 -2.62 7.93
N CYS A 90 -4.96 -2.51 9.23
CA CYS A 90 -6.07 -2.44 10.17
C CYS A 90 -6.72 -1.05 10.21
N HIS A 91 -5.99 0.00 9.83
CA HIS A 91 -6.52 1.35 9.73
C HIS A 91 -5.95 2.05 8.51
N ARG A 92 -6.82 2.60 7.66
CA ARG A 92 -6.46 3.25 6.39
C ARG A 92 -5.55 4.46 6.54
N ASP A 93 -5.56 5.10 7.70
CA ASP A 93 -4.71 6.26 7.99
C ASP A 93 -3.27 5.90 8.41
N ALA A 94 -2.95 4.60 8.56
CA ALA A 94 -1.56 4.15 8.72
C ALA A 94 -0.80 4.19 7.38
N GLU A 95 -0.82 5.33 6.69
CA GLU A 95 -0.32 5.48 5.32
C GLU A 95 1.20 5.23 5.19
N ASN A 96 1.99 5.45 6.25
CA ASN A 96 3.42 5.11 6.27
C ASN A 96 3.66 3.58 6.27
N ASP A 97 2.79 2.82 6.94
CA ASP A 97 2.82 1.36 6.95
C ASP A 97 2.39 0.83 5.57
N ILE A 98 1.31 1.41 5.02
CA ILE A 98 0.85 1.12 3.66
C ILE A 98 1.97 1.36 2.64
N ALA A 99 2.69 2.48 2.71
CA ALA A 99 3.82 2.75 1.81
C ALA A 99 4.89 1.65 1.89
N SER A 100 5.16 1.15 3.10
CA SER A 100 6.17 0.12 3.32
C SER A 100 5.77 -1.22 2.70
N GLN A 101 4.46 -1.54 2.67
CA GLN A 101 3.92 -2.75 2.02
C GLN A 101 4.13 -2.79 0.51
N LEU A 102 4.35 -1.65 -0.13
CA LEU A 102 4.59 -1.55 -1.56
C LEU A 102 6.07 -1.73 -1.96
N VAL A 103 7.00 -1.67 -0.98
CA VAL A 103 8.44 -1.55 -1.23
C VAL A 103 9.14 -2.88 -0.91
N PRO A 104 9.69 -3.61 -1.91
CA PRO A 104 10.27 -4.94 -1.71
C PRO A 104 11.37 -5.01 -0.64
N SER A 105 12.22 -3.99 -0.51
CA SER A 105 13.28 -3.92 0.51
C SER A 105 12.76 -3.77 1.95
N SER A 106 11.47 -3.47 2.16
CA SER A 106 10.86 -3.54 3.49
C SER A 106 10.72 -4.99 3.99
N GLN A 107 10.97 -5.98 3.14
CA GLN A 107 11.09 -7.36 3.56
C GLN A 107 12.32 -7.50 4.47
N GLY A 108 12.10 -7.91 5.72
CA GLY A 108 13.19 -8.04 6.70
C GLY A 108 13.56 -6.75 7.44
N ASP A 109 12.83 -5.65 7.24
CA ASP A 109 12.86 -4.55 8.22
C ASP A 109 12.37 -5.07 9.59
N ILE A 110 12.65 -4.33 10.67
CA ILE A 110 12.27 -4.76 12.04
C ILE A 110 10.76 -5.04 12.20
N TYR A 111 9.95 -4.57 11.26
CA TYR A 111 8.51 -4.71 11.22
C TYR A 111 8.01 -5.62 10.07
N GLN A 112 8.92 -6.19 9.26
CA GLN A 112 8.69 -7.00 8.05
C GLN A 112 7.54 -6.49 7.18
N ARG A 113 7.54 -5.20 6.88
CA ARG A 113 6.34 -4.53 6.35
C ARG A 113 6.03 -4.78 4.89
N TYR A 114 6.89 -5.43 4.10
CA TYR A 114 6.58 -5.68 2.70
C TYR A 114 5.43 -6.70 2.54
N ASN A 115 4.48 -6.44 1.62
CA ASN A 115 3.54 -7.47 1.23
C ASN A 115 4.21 -8.50 0.31
N VAL A 116 4.68 -9.59 0.90
CA VAL A 116 5.39 -10.68 0.22
C VAL A 116 4.59 -11.35 -0.89
N LYS A 117 3.24 -11.23 -0.90
CA LYS A 117 2.39 -11.79 -1.98
C LYS A 117 2.55 -11.02 -3.29
N LEU A 118 3.13 -9.82 -3.25
CA LEU A 118 3.48 -9.04 -4.43
C LEU A 118 4.77 -9.53 -5.11
N LYS A 119 5.44 -10.54 -4.55
CA LYS A 119 6.68 -11.17 -5.07
C LYS A 119 7.82 -10.15 -5.25
N ASP A 120 8.04 -9.71 -6.48
CA ASP A 120 9.06 -8.74 -6.89
C ASP A 120 8.54 -7.29 -6.89
N GLY A 121 7.28 -7.09 -6.52
CA GLY A 121 6.65 -5.78 -6.40
C GLY A 121 5.62 -5.50 -7.49
N VAL A 122 4.96 -4.35 -7.39
CA VAL A 122 3.99 -3.88 -8.41
C VAL A 122 4.77 -3.29 -9.58
N ASP A 123 4.38 -3.63 -10.81
CA ASP A 123 5.16 -3.27 -12.01
C ASP A 123 5.00 -1.79 -12.39
N VAL A 124 3.82 -1.21 -12.17
CA VAL A 124 3.54 0.20 -12.44
C VAL A 124 2.83 0.84 -11.26
N ILE A 125 3.40 1.90 -10.70
CA ILE A 125 2.83 2.65 -9.58
C ILE A 125 2.81 4.12 -9.97
N LEU A 126 1.62 4.70 -10.19
CA LEU A 126 1.48 6.10 -10.59
C LEU A 126 0.44 6.82 -9.72
N GLY A 127 0.87 7.83 -8.97
CA GLY A 127 -0.03 8.67 -8.19
C GLY A 127 0.71 9.78 -7.44
N GLY A 128 0.11 10.29 -6.37
CA GLY A 128 0.74 11.24 -5.44
C GLY A 128 1.19 10.58 -4.14
N GLY A 129 1.47 11.38 -3.11
CA GLY A 129 1.75 10.89 -1.75
C GLY A 129 3.24 10.77 -1.41
N LYS A 130 4.09 11.58 -2.03
CA LYS A 130 5.55 11.55 -1.82
C LYS A 130 5.95 11.63 -0.35
N ARG A 131 5.19 12.36 0.47
CA ARG A 131 5.48 12.55 1.90
C ARG A 131 5.49 11.23 2.70
N GLN A 132 4.71 10.22 2.33
CA GLN A 132 4.69 8.91 3.00
C GLN A 132 5.95 8.05 2.72
N PHE A 133 6.73 8.43 1.72
CA PHE A 133 7.90 7.70 1.25
C PHE A 133 9.22 8.36 1.67
N LEU A 134 9.17 9.52 2.32
CA LEU A 134 10.35 10.28 2.74
C LEU A 134 10.39 10.47 4.26
N PRO A 135 11.59 10.52 4.86
CA PRO A 135 11.74 10.89 6.25
C PRO A 135 11.44 12.38 6.49
N LYS A 136 11.14 12.74 7.74
CA LYS A 136 10.75 14.11 8.13
C LYS A 136 11.79 15.16 7.77
N ASP A 137 13.07 14.84 7.92
CA ASP A 137 14.20 15.71 7.56
C ASP A 137 14.35 15.92 6.03
N GLN A 138 13.68 15.11 5.21
CA GLN A 138 13.59 15.26 3.76
C GLN A 138 12.19 15.72 3.30
N GLY A 139 11.40 16.27 4.22
CA GLY A 139 10.07 16.83 3.91
C GLY A 139 8.96 15.80 3.76
N GLY A 140 9.12 14.61 4.37
CA GLY A 140 8.07 13.60 4.45
C GLY A 140 7.48 13.43 5.86
N GLU A 141 6.78 12.33 6.06
CA GLU A 141 6.05 11.99 7.28
C GLU A 141 6.61 10.74 7.98
N ARG A 142 7.62 10.09 7.38
CA ARG A 142 8.20 8.88 7.97
C ARG A 142 9.05 9.23 9.19
N ILE A 143 8.93 8.39 10.22
CA ILE A 143 9.63 8.54 11.49
C ILE A 143 10.79 7.55 11.67
N ASP A 144 10.98 6.65 10.70
CA ASP A 144 11.99 5.59 10.72
C ASP A 144 13.24 5.96 9.92
N GLN A 145 13.35 7.23 9.52
CA GLN A 145 14.46 7.78 8.74
C GLN A 145 14.68 7.12 7.36
N ARG A 146 13.73 6.30 6.89
CA ARG A 146 13.84 5.61 5.60
C ARG A 146 13.41 6.50 4.45
N ASN A 147 14.20 6.48 3.38
CA ASN A 147 13.83 7.04 2.09
C ASN A 147 13.39 5.90 1.16
N LEU A 148 12.09 5.62 1.17
CA LEU A 148 11.50 4.54 0.37
C LEU A 148 11.59 4.79 -1.13
N ILE A 149 11.70 6.04 -1.58
CA ILE A 149 11.94 6.35 -3.00
C ILE A 149 13.31 5.84 -3.42
N ALA A 150 14.35 6.12 -2.63
CA ALA A 150 15.70 5.64 -2.90
C ALA A 150 15.77 4.11 -2.87
N GLU A 151 15.07 3.48 -1.92
CA GLU A 151 14.95 2.02 -1.85
C GLU A 151 14.28 1.42 -3.09
N MET A 152 13.20 2.02 -3.60
CA MET A 152 12.56 1.58 -4.84
C MET A 152 13.49 1.74 -6.05
N GLN A 153 14.27 2.82 -6.11
CA GLN A 153 15.29 3.00 -7.16
C GLN A 153 16.36 1.90 -7.10
N GLN A 154 16.82 1.53 -5.90
CA GLN A 154 17.76 0.43 -5.70
C GLN A 154 17.16 -0.92 -6.11
N ALA A 155 15.86 -1.11 -5.89
CA ALA A 155 15.10 -2.26 -6.40
C ALA A 155 14.85 -2.22 -7.93
N GLY A 156 15.36 -1.22 -8.64
CA GLY A 156 15.33 -1.13 -10.10
C GLY A 156 14.14 -0.36 -10.68
N TYR A 157 13.31 0.27 -9.83
CA TYR A 157 12.22 1.13 -10.28
C TYR A 157 12.74 2.40 -10.94
N ARG A 158 12.14 2.78 -12.07
CA ARG A 158 12.40 4.07 -12.70
C ARG A 158 11.44 5.11 -12.13
N MET A 159 12.02 6.17 -11.57
CA MET A 159 11.26 7.33 -11.10
C MET A 159 10.92 8.26 -12.25
N VAL A 160 9.66 8.65 -12.33
CA VAL A 160 9.19 9.73 -13.21
C VAL A 160 8.32 10.70 -12.40
N TYR A 161 8.46 11.99 -12.65
CA TYR A 161 7.82 13.05 -11.86
C TYR A 161 6.93 13.97 -12.69
N ASP A 162 7.12 13.99 -14.01
CA ASP A 162 6.38 14.82 -14.94
C ASP A 162 5.93 14.06 -16.19
N GLN A 163 5.13 14.72 -17.02
CA GLN A 163 4.57 14.15 -18.24
C GLN A 163 5.65 13.83 -19.28
N THR A 164 6.71 14.64 -19.36
CA THR A 164 7.80 14.47 -20.32
C THR A 164 8.62 13.22 -20.00
N GLN A 165 8.96 13.03 -18.73
CA GLN A 165 9.66 11.84 -18.26
C GLN A 165 8.81 10.58 -18.47
N LEU A 166 7.49 10.66 -18.21
CA LEU A 166 6.58 9.55 -18.43
C LEU A 166 6.45 9.19 -19.92
N SER A 167 6.34 10.17 -20.83
CA SER A 167 6.19 9.93 -22.26
C SER A 167 7.45 9.35 -22.92
N GLN A 168 8.62 9.60 -22.33
CA GLN A 168 9.91 9.07 -22.79
C GLN A 168 10.18 7.64 -22.29
N MET A 169 9.30 7.07 -21.47
CA MET A 169 9.50 5.73 -20.94
C MET A 169 9.33 4.66 -22.01
N LYS A 170 10.35 3.81 -22.16
CA LYS A 170 10.27 2.57 -22.94
C LYS A 170 9.58 1.49 -22.11
N LEU A 171 8.51 0.91 -22.66
CA LEU A 171 7.80 -0.24 -22.10
C LEU A 171 8.78 -1.40 -21.86
N GLY A 172 8.66 -2.08 -20.71
CA GLY A 172 9.51 -3.22 -20.33
C GLY A 172 10.36 -3.05 -19.07
N LYS A 173 10.28 -1.90 -18.36
CA LYS A 173 10.83 -1.75 -17.00
C LYS A 173 9.80 -1.17 -16.04
N ILE A 174 9.87 -1.64 -14.80
CA ILE A 174 9.02 -1.26 -13.68
C ILE A 174 9.05 0.28 -13.48
N THR A 175 7.87 0.90 -13.33
CA THR A 175 7.68 2.35 -13.34
C THR A 175 7.10 2.87 -12.03
N LEU A 176 7.71 3.90 -11.46
CA LEU A 176 7.23 4.59 -10.26
C LEU A 176 7.05 6.09 -10.54
N ASN A 177 5.85 6.62 -10.35
CA ASN A 177 5.55 8.04 -10.28
C ASN A 177 4.84 8.33 -8.97
N ILE A 178 5.48 9.08 -8.10
CA ILE A 178 4.87 9.60 -6.88
C ILE A 178 5.05 11.11 -6.87
N LYS A 179 4.01 11.83 -7.26
CA LYS A 179 3.93 13.29 -7.20
C LYS A 179 3.73 13.77 -5.75
N LYS A 180 3.91 15.08 -5.55
CA LYS A 180 3.62 15.74 -4.26
C LYS A 180 2.24 15.34 -3.74
#